data_AF-A0A959UL70-F1
#
_entry.id   AF-A0A959UL70-F1
#
_cell.length_a   1.000
_cell.length_b   1.000
_cell.length_c   1.000
_cell.angle_alpha   90.00
_cell.angle_beta   90.00
_cell.angle_gamma   90.00
#
_symmetry.space_group_name_H-M   'P 1'
#
loop_
_entity.id
_entity.type
_entity.pdbx_description
1 polymer ?
#
loop_
_entity_poly.entity_id
_entity_poly.type
_entity_poly.pdbx_seq_one_letter_code
_entity_poly.pdbx_strand_id
1 'polypeptide(L)'
;METMTEDLEGILWLGTTNGVIRFDPSGQHTFKQFTTIDGLVNNDIRCIRVDAAGNVWIGTSGGVSEFIQKENAFFNLTTAQGLSHNIVC
;
A
#
# COMPACT_ATOMS: atom_id res chain seq x y z
N MET A 1 -12.73 0.13 -7.92
CA MET A 1 -12.83 1.45 -7.24
C MET A 1 -11.40 1.93 -7.12
N GLU A 2 -11.07 3.04 -7.75
CA GLU A 2 -9.73 3.62 -7.66
C GLU A 2 -9.65 4.37 -6.33
N THR A 3 -8.66 4.04 -5.50
CA THR A 3 -8.45 4.67 -4.19
C THR A 3 -7.20 5.53 -4.24
N MET A 4 -7.22 6.67 -3.56
CA MET A 4 -6.08 7.57 -3.45
C MET A 4 -6.00 8.15 -2.04
N THR A 5 -4.80 8.27 -1.49
CA THR A 5 -4.52 8.99 -0.24
C THR A 5 -3.19 9.72 -0.33
N GLU A 6 -3.01 10.74 0.50
CA GLU A 6 -1.74 11.41 0.72
C GLU A 6 -1.17 10.94 2.07
N ASP A 7 0.15 10.70 2.14
CA ASP A 7 0.83 10.42 3.39
C ASP A 7 1.36 11.69 4.07
N LEU A 8 1.97 11.55 5.25
CA LEU A 8 2.45 12.68 6.04
C LEU A 8 3.64 13.41 5.41
N GLU A 9 4.28 12.82 4.39
CA GLU A 9 5.39 13.42 3.64
C GLU A 9 4.91 14.13 2.36
N GLY A 10 3.59 14.14 2.09
CA GLY A 10 3.01 14.72 0.89
C GLY A 10 3.08 13.81 -0.34
N ILE A 11 3.38 12.52 -0.14
CA ILE A 11 3.44 11.53 -1.22
C ILE A 11 2.04 10.97 -1.45
N LEU A 12 1.62 10.91 -2.72
CA LEU A 12 0.34 10.34 -3.10
C LEU A 12 0.46 8.84 -3.32
N TRP A 13 -0.47 8.09 -2.77
CA TRP A 13 -0.59 6.64 -2.92
C TRP A 13 -1.89 6.31 -3.65
N LEU A 14 -1.78 5.64 -4.80
CA LEU A 14 -2.92 5.28 -5.65
C LEU A 14 -3.04 3.76 -5.75
N GLY A 15 -4.21 3.23 -5.43
CA GLY A 15 -4.52 1.82 -5.54
C GLY A 15 -5.09 1.48 -6.91
N THR A 16 -4.50 0.47 -7.56
CA THR A 16 -4.95 -0.04 -8.86
C THR A 16 -5.26 -1.53 -8.77
N THR A 17 -5.78 -2.11 -9.85
CA THR A 17 -5.94 -3.57 -9.95
C THR A 17 -4.62 -4.30 -10.25
N ASN A 18 -3.53 -3.56 -10.46
CA ASN A 18 -2.20 -4.09 -10.78
C ASN A 18 -1.11 -3.53 -9.84
N GLY A 19 -1.44 -3.34 -8.57
CA GLY A 19 -0.53 -2.88 -7.53
C GLY A 19 -0.81 -1.44 -7.07
N VAL A 20 0.11 -0.92 -6.26
CA VAL A 20 0.02 0.43 -5.71
C VAL A 20 1.04 1.35 -6.36
N ILE A 21 0.62 2.57 -6.68
CA ILE A 21 1.48 3.61 -7.23
C ILE A 21 1.81 4.60 -6.11
N ARG A 22 3.10 4.84 -5.88
CA ARG A 22 3.64 5.91 -5.04
C ARG A 22 4.06 7.05 -5.94
N PHE A 23 3.49 8.23 -5.74
CA PHE A 23 3.76 9.43 -6.51
C PHE A 23 4.28 10.57 -5.64
N ASP A 24 5.48 11.05 -5.94
CA ASP A 24 6.08 12.22 -5.30
C ASP A 24 5.84 13.48 -6.15
N PRO A 25 4.97 14.41 -5.71
CA PRO A 25 4.69 15.64 -6.45
C PRO A 25 5.83 16.66 -6.44
N SER A 26 6.87 16.47 -5.62
CA SER A 26 7.90 17.49 -5.35
C SER A 26 9.18 17.34 -6.18
N GLY A 27 9.43 16.19 -6.83
CA GLY A 27 10.74 15.84 -7.40
C GLY A 27 10.74 15.23 -8.81
N GLN A 28 11.94 15.01 -9.37
CA GLN A 28 12.16 14.23 -10.60
C GLN A 28 12.30 12.74 -10.20
N HIS A 29 11.66 11.81 -10.91
CA HIS A 29 11.30 10.42 -10.49
C HIS A 29 9.98 10.35 -9.72
N THR A 30 8.95 10.89 -10.35
CA THR A 30 7.65 11.15 -9.77
C THR A 30 6.82 9.91 -9.48
N PHE A 31 6.99 8.77 -10.17
CA PHE A 31 6.13 7.59 -10.01
C PHE A 31 6.91 6.31 -9.78
N LYS A 32 6.49 5.50 -8.80
CA LYS A 32 6.93 4.13 -8.59
C LYS A 32 5.74 3.21 -8.39
N GLN A 33 5.70 2.10 -9.12
CA GLN A 33 4.70 1.05 -8.93
C GLN A 33 5.29 -0.06 -8.05
N PHE A 34 4.51 -0.54 -7.10
CA PHE A 34 4.82 -1.72 -6.30
C PHE A 34 3.81 -2.81 -6.56
N THR A 35 4.33 -4.02 -6.77
CA THR A 35 3.57 -5.23 -7.06
C THR A 35 3.98 -6.36 -6.13
N THR A 36 3.43 -7.55 -6.32
CA THR A 36 3.86 -8.76 -5.61
C THR A 36 5.34 -9.09 -5.81
N ILE A 37 5.96 -8.64 -6.91
CA ILE A 37 7.41 -8.79 -7.14
C ILE A 37 8.21 -7.95 -6.13
N ASP A 38 7.64 -6.83 -5.70
CA ASP A 38 8.26 -5.88 -4.76
C ASP A 38 7.90 -6.18 -3.29
N GLY A 39 7.13 -7.25 -3.03
CA GLY A 39 6.75 -7.69 -1.69
C GLY A 39 5.32 -7.35 -1.27
N LEU A 40 4.51 -6.71 -2.12
CA LEU A 40 3.08 -6.50 -1.87
C LEU A 40 2.35 -7.85 -1.76
N VAL A 41 1.37 -7.99 -0.86
CA VAL A 41 0.68 -9.27 -0.65
C VAL A 41 -0.22 -9.69 -1.83
N ASN A 42 -0.82 -8.71 -2.53
CA ASN A 42 -1.65 -8.93 -3.70
C ASN A 42 -1.75 -7.66 -4.55
N ASN A 43 -1.84 -7.80 -5.87
CA ASN A 43 -1.90 -6.65 -6.80
C ASN A 43 -3.27 -5.97 -6.87
N ASP A 44 -4.37 -6.62 -6.48
CA ASP A 44 -5.70 -6.01 -6.51
C ASP A 44 -5.92 -5.15 -5.26
N ILE A 45 -5.62 -3.85 -5.36
CA ILE A 45 -5.75 -2.89 -4.27
C ILE A 45 -7.21 -2.47 -4.09
N ARG A 46 -7.67 -2.49 -2.83
CA ARG A 46 -9.06 -2.17 -2.47
C ARG A 46 -9.19 -0.91 -1.64
N CYS A 47 -8.25 -0.66 -0.73
CA CYS A 47 -8.19 0.57 0.04
C CYS A 47 -6.74 0.91 0.41
N ILE A 48 -6.51 2.18 0.74
CA ILE A 48 -5.25 2.64 1.30
C ILE A 48 -5.58 3.57 2.48
N ARG A 49 -4.86 3.42 3.60
CA ARG A 49 -4.98 4.26 4.80
C ARG A 49 -3.60 4.62 5.32
N VAL A 50 -3.51 5.80 5.91
CA VAL A 50 -2.29 6.27 6.58
C VAL A 50 -2.59 6.34 8.07
N ASP A 51 -1.73 5.74 8.89
CA ASP A 51 -1.88 5.80 10.34
C ASP A 51 -1.22 7.06 10.93
N ALA A 52 -1.42 7.29 12.24
CA ALA A 52 -0.85 8.44 12.92
C ALA A 52 0.69 8.42 13.03
N ALA A 53 1.33 7.27 12.79
CA ALA A 53 2.78 7.14 12.75
C ALA A 53 3.35 7.40 11.33
N GLY A 54 2.49 7.55 10.33
CA GLY A 54 2.86 7.77 8.93
C GLY A 54 3.07 6.49 8.12
N ASN A 55 2.75 5.31 8.67
CA ASN A 55 2.80 4.08 7.89
C ASN A 55 1.61 4.01 6.93
N VAL A 56 1.84 3.39 5.78
CA VAL A 56 0.82 3.26 4.74
C VAL A 56 0.30 1.84 4.70
N TRP A 57 -0.95 1.68 5.07
CA TRP A 57 -1.67 0.41 5.11
C TRP A 57 -2.45 0.23 3.81
N ILE A 58 -2.19 -0.88 3.12
CA ILE A 58 -2.73 -1.19 1.80
C ILE A 58 -3.59 -2.45 1.94
N GLY A 59 -4.91 -2.26 1.90
CA GLY A 59 -5.87 -3.36 1.88
C GLY A 59 -6.01 -3.90 0.46
N THR A 60 -5.89 -5.21 0.33
CA THR A 60 -5.94 -5.92 -0.95
C THR A 60 -6.98 -7.04 -0.93
N SER A 61 -7.20 -7.67 -2.08
CA SER A 61 -8.02 -8.90 -2.16
C SER A 61 -7.35 -10.15 -1.56
N GLY A 62 -6.08 -10.08 -1.13
CA GLY A 62 -5.31 -11.22 -0.61
C GLY A 62 -4.71 -11.02 0.78
N GLY A 63 -4.99 -9.90 1.44
CA GLY A 63 -4.50 -9.56 2.77
C GLY A 63 -4.27 -8.05 2.90
N VAL A 64 -3.45 -7.68 3.88
CA VAL A 64 -3.02 -6.30 4.12
C VAL A 64 -1.51 -6.22 4.01
N SER A 65 -1.00 -5.20 3.33
CA SER A 65 0.41 -4.85 3.32
C SER A 65 0.61 -3.51 4.02
N GLU A 66 1.47 -3.48 5.02
CA GLU A 66 1.98 -2.24 5.63
C GLU A 66 3.28 -1.85 4.92
N PHE A 67 3.35 -0.64 4.39
CA PHE A 67 4.58 -0.08 3.85
C PHE A 67 5.30 0.73 4.94
N ILE A 68 6.47 0.21 5.34
CA ILE A 68 7.31 0.81 6.38
C ILE A 68 8.25 1.80 5.69
N GLN A 69 7.92 3.09 5.73
CA GLN A 69 8.65 4.15 5.01
C GLN A 69 10.16 4.15 5.30
N LYS A 70 10.54 3.98 6.57
CA LYS A 70 11.94 3.98 7.03
C LYS A 70 12.78 2.84 6.44
N GLU A 71 12.13 1.72 6.14
CA GLU A 71 12.79 0.50 5.64
C GLU A 71 12.58 0.33 4.14
N ASN A 72 11.66 1.11 3.53
CA ASN A 72 11.25 0.99 2.13
C ASN A 72 10.87 -0.46 1.78
N ALA A 73 10.12 -1.10 2.68
CA ALA A 73 9.77 -2.52 2.63
C ALA A 73 8.30 -2.76 3.03
N PHE A 74 7.77 -3.92 2.63
CA PHE A 74 6.42 -4.35 2.98
C PHE A 74 6.44 -5.39 4.11
N PHE A 75 5.54 -5.19 5.07
CA PHE A 75 5.16 -6.20 6.04
C PHE A 75 3.74 -6.69 5.75
N ASN A 76 3.57 -8.00 5.55
CA ASN A 76 2.31 -8.57 5.07
C ASN A 76 1.57 -9.32 6.19
N LEU A 77 0.28 -9.03 6.30
CA LEU A 77 -0.65 -9.71 7.19
C LEU A 77 -1.71 -10.43 6.37
N THR A 78 -1.93 -11.70 6.70
CA THR A 78 -2.95 -12.58 6.11
C THR A 78 -3.69 -13.33 7.24
N THR A 79 -4.66 -14.16 6.89
CA THR A 79 -5.33 -15.09 7.81
C THR A 79 -4.33 -16.01 8.52
N ALA A 80 -3.18 -16.31 7.91
CA ALA A 80 -2.13 -17.09 8.56
C ALA A 80 -1.48 -16.37 9.75
N GLN A 81 -1.55 -15.03 9.78
CA GLN A 81 -1.08 -14.19 10.89
C GLN A 81 -2.23 -13.68 11.77
N GLY A 82 -3.44 -14.23 11.62
CA GLY A 82 -4.58 -13.94 12.50
C GLY A 82 -5.56 -12.88 12.00
N LEU A 83 -5.48 -12.44 10.74
CA LEU A 83 -6.56 -11.63 10.16
C LEU A 83 -7.86 -12.44 10.09
N SER A 84 -9.00 -11.80 10.42
CA SER A 84 -10.32 -12.44 10.37
C SER A 84 -10.74 -12.82 8.95
N HIS A 85 -10.25 -12.09 7.93
CA HIS A 85 -10.42 -12.36 6.50
C HIS A 85 -9.26 -11.73 5.68
N ASN A 86 -9.01 -12.28 4.48
CA ASN A 86 -7.99 -11.76 3.55
C ASN A 86 -8.51 -10.67 2.59
N ILE A 87 -9.81 -10.41 2.56
CA ILE A 87 -10.38 -9.28 1.80
C ILE A 87 -10.53 -8.13 2.79
N VAL A 88 -9.78 -7.05 2.59
CA VAL A 88 -9.73 -5.92 3.53
C VAL A 88 -9.93 -4.59 2.81
N CYS A 89 -10.85 -3.76 3.34
CA CYS A 89 -11.22 -2.42 2.90
C CYS A 89 -11.39 -1.47 4.09
#